data_AF-A0A7X7NN13-F1
#
_entry.id   AF-A0A7X7NN13-F1
#
_cell.length_a   1.000
_cell.length_b   1.000
_cell.length_c   1.000
_cell.angle_alpha   90.00
_cell.angle_beta   90.00
_cell.angle_gamma   90.00
#
_symmetry.space_group_name_H-M   'P 1'
#
loop_
_entity.id
_entity.type
_entity.pdbx_description
1 polymer ?
#
loop_
_entity_poly.entity_id
_entity_poly.type
_entity_poly.pdbx_seq_one_letter_code
_entity_poly.pdbx_strand_id
1 'polypeptide(L)'
;MFGNTQEVARAVAEGLAAHLPVETVEVSDAPVTVADDQVLVVGGPTHAFSMSRARTRQDAAAQATASVVSRGTGVREYLDRLEVAPGQPWAASFDTKVERPRLPGSAARAIEQRLRRKGCRIAHPAQTFRVRGTTGPLSAGELGRARGFGERIGERVTGGTQPDQTKPDQTKPDQTEPGGSGHRTTRHTLLALLAALMAVGGVGGAVGLFVGAPDFFGPDTAEIYSRLPFESPQFAGAALLVAVVLPMAVTAVLAWRGSRHAAAAGAAAGTVLVGWIIVQLAFIGAVFWLQPACAAVGLVVNYLAITLNRSVEPARPLRRSVASRR
;
A
#
# COMPACT_ATOMS: atom_id res chain seq x y z
N MET A 1 -15.62 -12.91 8.33
CA MET A 1 -16.23 -13.02 6.98
C MET A 1 -16.24 -14.46 6.50
N PHE A 2 -15.23 -14.92 5.75
CA PHE A 2 -15.23 -16.25 5.10
C PHE A 2 -14.36 -17.32 5.78
N GLY A 3 -14.06 -17.18 7.09
CA GLY A 3 -13.27 -18.17 7.84
C GLY A 3 -11.76 -18.21 7.56
N ASN A 4 -11.30 -17.86 6.34
CA ASN A 4 -9.87 -17.96 5.97
C ASN A 4 -8.92 -17.22 6.94
N THR A 5 -9.28 -16.00 7.38
CA THR A 5 -8.45 -15.25 8.34
C THR A 5 -8.43 -15.91 9.72
N GLN A 6 -9.53 -16.57 10.11
CA GLN A 6 -9.62 -17.33 11.36
C GLN A 6 -8.75 -18.59 11.31
N GLU A 7 -8.71 -19.29 10.19
CA GLU A 7 -7.81 -20.43 9.98
C GLU A 7 -6.34 -20.02 10.08
N VAL A 8 -5.97 -18.90 9.45
CA VAL A 8 -4.63 -18.32 9.61
C VAL A 8 -4.36 -17.92 11.06
N ALA A 9 -5.31 -17.27 11.74
CA ALA A 9 -5.16 -16.87 13.14
C ALA A 9 -4.86 -18.07 14.05
N ARG A 10 -5.59 -19.18 13.86
CA ARG A 10 -5.35 -20.44 14.59
C ARG A 10 -3.96 -21.00 14.32
N ALA A 11 -3.54 -21.04 13.05
CA ALA A 11 -2.19 -21.51 12.71
C ALA A 11 -1.09 -20.60 13.28
N VAL A 12 -1.28 -19.28 13.31
CA VAL A 12 -0.35 -18.36 13.98
C VAL A 12 -0.31 -18.61 15.49
N ALA A 13 -1.48 -18.81 16.11
CA ALA A 13 -1.59 -19.13 17.54
C ALA A 13 -0.89 -20.46 17.88
N GLU A 14 -1.04 -21.50 17.04
CA GLU A 14 -0.32 -22.78 17.19
C GLU A 14 1.20 -22.58 17.25
N GLY A 15 1.77 -21.75 16.36
CA GLY A 15 3.21 -21.45 16.36
C GLY A 15 3.66 -20.62 17.57
N LEU A 16 2.84 -19.65 18.00
CA LEU A 16 3.11 -18.82 19.19
C LEU A 16 3.03 -19.63 20.50
N ALA A 17 2.13 -20.60 20.56
CA ALA A 17 1.86 -21.40 21.77
C ALA A 17 3.07 -22.24 22.21
N ALA A 18 4.04 -22.46 21.32
CA ALA A 18 5.32 -23.09 21.67
C ALA A 18 6.21 -22.20 22.59
N HIS A 19 5.93 -20.90 22.68
CA HIS A 19 6.76 -19.93 23.40
C HIS A 19 6.03 -19.21 24.54
N LEU A 20 4.73 -18.97 24.40
CA LEU A 20 3.93 -18.16 25.33
C LEU A 20 2.50 -18.72 25.42
N PRO A 21 1.76 -18.49 26.52
CA PRO A 21 0.32 -18.72 26.54
C PRO A 21 -0.38 -17.85 25.48
N VAL A 22 -1.28 -18.43 24.69
CA VAL A 22 -1.97 -17.72 23.61
C VAL A 22 -3.47 -17.88 23.76
N GLU A 23 -4.18 -16.76 23.68
CA GLU A 23 -5.62 -16.70 23.51
C GLU A 23 -5.94 -16.16 22.12
N THR A 24 -6.91 -16.78 21.44
CA THR A 24 -7.41 -16.30 20.15
C THR A 24 -8.87 -15.92 20.27
N VAL A 25 -9.17 -14.65 20.04
CA VAL A 25 -10.52 -14.08 20.14
C VAL A 25 -10.94 -13.44 18.82
N GLU A 26 -12.24 -13.41 18.56
CA GLU A 26 -12.80 -12.58 17.50
C GLU A 26 -12.65 -11.11 17.89
N VAL A 27 -12.44 -10.22 16.92
CA VAL A 27 -12.10 -8.82 17.20
C VAL A 27 -13.19 -8.05 17.96
N SER A 28 -14.44 -8.48 17.87
CA SER A 28 -15.57 -7.89 18.62
C SER A 28 -15.51 -8.23 20.11
N ASP A 29 -14.88 -9.34 20.47
CA ASP A 29 -14.72 -9.82 21.84
C ASP A 29 -13.32 -9.52 22.40
N ALA A 30 -12.44 -8.92 21.58
CA ALA A 30 -11.06 -8.66 21.95
C ALA A 30 -10.93 -7.56 23.02
N PRO A 31 -10.07 -7.74 24.05
CA PRO A 31 -9.75 -6.70 25.01
C PRO A 31 -9.21 -5.44 24.31
N VAL A 32 -9.67 -4.27 24.76
CA VAL A 32 -9.29 -2.97 24.18
C VAL A 32 -8.05 -2.35 24.84
N THR A 33 -7.42 -3.05 25.78
CA THR A 33 -6.20 -2.61 26.48
C THR A 33 -5.11 -3.67 26.31
N VAL A 34 -3.88 -3.25 26.03
CA VAL A 34 -2.71 -4.14 25.95
C VAL A 34 -1.69 -3.70 26.99
N ALA A 35 -1.38 -4.58 27.94
CA ALA A 35 -0.38 -4.37 28.98
C ALA A 35 1.06 -4.57 28.46
N ASP A 36 2.04 -4.06 29.20
CA ASP A 36 3.46 -4.04 28.77
C ASP A 36 4.08 -5.44 28.59
N ASP A 37 3.59 -6.43 29.34
CA ASP A 37 4.03 -7.82 29.30
C ASP A 37 3.30 -8.68 28.26
N GLN A 38 2.41 -8.06 27.46
CA GLN A 38 1.61 -8.75 26.46
C GLN A 38 2.16 -8.63 25.04
N VAL A 39 1.80 -9.61 24.22
CA VAL A 39 2.04 -9.61 22.77
C VAL A 39 0.70 -9.57 22.05
N LEU A 40 0.48 -8.53 21.23
CA LEU A 40 -0.73 -8.41 20.44
C LEU A 40 -0.49 -8.81 18.97
N VAL A 41 -1.16 -9.86 18.50
CA VAL A 41 -1.14 -10.23 17.07
C VAL A 41 -2.50 -9.99 16.44
N VAL A 42 -2.56 -9.11 15.44
CA VAL A 42 -3.83 -8.68 14.83
C VAL A 42 -3.92 -9.08 13.37
N GLY A 43 -4.99 -9.80 13.02
CA GLY A 43 -5.25 -10.29 11.67
C GLY A 43 -6.55 -9.76 11.07
N GLY A 44 -6.57 -9.49 9.77
CA GLY A 44 -7.80 -9.11 9.06
C GLY A 44 -7.76 -9.39 7.56
N PRO A 45 -8.91 -9.59 6.89
CA PRO A 45 -8.92 -9.70 5.43
C PRO A 45 -8.57 -8.35 4.78
N THR A 46 -7.85 -8.41 3.66
CA THR A 46 -7.64 -7.22 2.82
C THR A 46 -8.86 -6.96 1.94
N HIS A 47 -9.49 -5.80 2.13
CA HIS A 47 -10.58 -5.31 1.28
C HIS A 47 -10.22 -3.93 0.73
N ALA A 48 -10.50 -3.68 -0.55
CA ALA A 48 -10.20 -2.39 -1.19
C ALA A 48 -8.77 -1.90 -0.90
N PHE A 49 -7.79 -2.81 -0.98
CA PHE A 49 -6.36 -2.56 -0.75
C PHE A 49 -5.97 -2.20 0.71
N SER A 50 -6.87 -2.30 1.69
CA SER A 50 -6.61 -1.98 3.10
C SER A 50 -7.48 -2.81 4.08
N MET A 51 -7.57 -2.41 5.35
CA MET A 51 -8.50 -2.97 6.33
C MET A 51 -9.95 -2.75 5.88
N SER A 52 -10.81 -3.75 6.08
CA SER A 52 -12.24 -3.65 5.83
C SER A 52 -12.90 -2.48 6.59
N ARG A 53 -14.00 -1.98 6.03
CA ARG A 53 -14.86 -0.94 6.63
C ARG A 53 -16.22 -1.57 6.92
N ALA A 54 -16.97 -1.06 7.89
CA ALA A 54 -18.30 -1.55 8.23
C ALA A 54 -19.19 -1.85 7.00
N ARG A 55 -19.29 -0.91 6.05
CA ARG A 55 -20.06 -1.06 4.80
C ARG A 55 -19.57 -2.22 3.91
N THR A 56 -18.26 -2.36 3.71
CA THR A 56 -17.71 -3.48 2.92
C THR A 56 -17.79 -4.83 3.64
N ARG A 57 -18.03 -4.85 4.96
CA ARG A 57 -18.37 -6.07 5.69
C ARG A 57 -19.83 -6.49 5.49
N GLN A 58 -20.75 -5.52 5.44
CA GLN A 58 -22.18 -5.77 5.16
C GLN A 58 -22.37 -6.35 3.74
N ASP A 59 -21.66 -5.82 2.75
CA ASP A 59 -21.72 -6.34 1.37
C ASP A 59 -21.17 -7.77 1.25
N ALA A 60 -20.08 -8.08 1.96
CA ALA A 60 -19.53 -9.44 2.02
C ALA A 60 -20.44 -10.41 2.79
N ALA A 61 -21.20 -9.90 3.76
CA ALA A 61 -22.19 -10.69 4.51
C ALA A 61 -23.40 -11.05 3.65
N ALA A 62 -23.80 -10.19 2.71
CA ALA A 62 -24.89 -10.46 1.77
C ALA A 62 -24.54 -11.52 0.71
N GLN A 63 -23.26 -11.76 0.43
CA GLN A 63 -22.78 -12.72 -0.58
C GLN A 63 -22.40 -14.10 0.01
N ALA A 64 -22.46 -14.26 1.34
CA ALA A 64 -22.05 -15.51 1.99
C ALA A 64 -23.24 -16.48 2.13
N THR A 65 -23.15 -17.64 1.49
CA THR A 65 -24.08 -18.78 1.69
C THR A 65 -23.86 -19.52 3.02
N ALA A 66 -22.82 -19.16 3.79
CA ALA A 66 -22.53 -19.70 5.12
C ALA A 66 -22.41 -18.56 6.16
N SER A 67 -22.70 -18.87 7.42
CA SER A 67 -22.76 -17.92 8.53
C SER A 67 -21.49 -17.07 8.65
N VAL A 68 -21.66 -15.76 8.45
CA VAL A 68 -20.59 -14.77 8.54
C VAL A 68 -20.05 -14.70 9.97
N VAL A 69 -18.75 -14.97 10.14
CA VAL A 69 -18.10 -15.01 11.47
C VAL A 69 -18.00 -13.63 12.16
N SER A 70 -18.10 -12.51 11.43
CA SER A 70 -17.98 -11.15 11.98
C SER A 70 -19.16 -10.28 11.57
N ARG A 71 -20.07 -9.97 12.50
CA ARG A 71 -21.29 -9.17 12.24
C ARG A 71 -21.25 -7.72 12.76
N GLY A 72 -20.25 -7.35 13.58
CA GLY A 72 -20.20 -6.04 14.24
C GLY A 72 -18.92 -5.24 14.00
N THR A 73 -18.03 -5.28 14.97
CA THR A 73 -16.78 -4.50 15.02
C THR A 73 -15.73 -5.15 14.12
N GLY A 74 -14.96 -4.35 13.38
CA GLY A 74 -13.81 -4.85 12.63
C GLY A 74 -12.49 -4.42 13.25
N VAL A 75 -11.41 -4.97 12.71
CA VAL A 75 -10.02 -4.60 13.07
C VAL A 75 -9.79 -3.10 13.08
N ARG A 76 -10.38 -2.36 12.14
CA ARG A 76 -10.23 -0.90 12.08
C ARG A 76 -10.78 -0.23 13.32
N GLU A 77 -12.04 -0.53 13.64
CA GLU A 77 -12.78 0.06 14.76
C GLU A 77 -12.16 -0.37 16.11
N TYR A 78 -11.67 -1.61 16.20
CA TYR A 78 -10.89 -2.08 17.34
C TYR A 78 -9.61 -1.26 17.53
N LEU A 79 -8.83 -1.05 16.47
CA LEU A 79 -7.61 -0.22 16.52
C LEU A 79 -7.90 1.27 16.74
N ASP A 80 -9.13 1.76 16.55
CA ASP A 80 -9.50 3.11 16.97
C ASP A 80 -9.57 3.19 18.50
N ARG A 81 -10.14 2.17 19.15
CA ARG A 81 -10.37 2.08 20.59
C ARG A 81 -9.21 1.50 21.40
N LEU A 82 -8.25 0.85 20.75
CA LEU A 82 -7.14 0.17 21.42
C LEU A 82 -6.27 1.13 22.24
N GLU A 83 -6.10 0.86 23.53
CA GLU A 83 -5.18 1.53 24.43
C GLU A 83 -3.96 0.64 24.65
N VAL A 84 -2.78 1.23 24.55
CA VAL A 84 -1.49 0.53 24.61
C VAL A 84 -0.71 1.09 25.77
N ALA A 85 -0.21 0.20 26.63
CA ALA A 85 0.57 0.61 27.78
C ALA A 85 1.89 1.32 27.39
N PRO A 86 2.42 2.23 28.23
CA PRO A 86 3.56 3.09 27.86
C PRO A 86 4.88 2.35 27.63
N GLY A 87 5.04 1.14 28.17
CA GLY A 87 6.24 0.31 28.06
C GLY A 87 6.44 -0.34 26.69
N GLN A 88 5.66 0.07 25.69
CA GLN A 88 5.80 -0.33 24.28
C GLN A 88 5.68 -1.84 24.06
N PRO A 89 4.53 -2.45 24.38
CA PRO A 89 4.33 -3.89 24.23
C PRO A 89 4.56 -4.33 22.79
N TRP A 90 4.88 -5.62 22.64
CA TRP A 90 5.16 -6.20 21.33
C TRP A 90 3.87 -6.41 20.54
N ALA A 91 3.94 -6.19 19.24
CA ALA A 91 2.85 -6.47 18.33
C ALA A 91 3.30 -7.02 16.98
N ALA A 92 2.41 -7.73 16.31
CA ALA A 92 2.57 -8.18 14.94
C ALA A 92 1.23 -8.14 14.20
N SER A 93 1.27 -8.14 12.87
CA SER A 93 0.05 -8.11 12.08
C SER A 93 0.11 -9.02 10.87
N PHE A 94 -1.07 -9.51 10.48
CA PHE A 94 -1.21 -10.28 9.25
C PHE A 94 -2.50 -9.97 8.50
N ASP A 95 -2.56 -10.40 7.25
CA ASP A 95 -3.78 -10.36 6.45
C ASP A 95 -3.96 -11.60 5.58
N THR A 96 -5.20 -11.80 5.16
CA THR A 96 -5.51 -12.70 4.04
C THR A 96 -5.84 -11.87 2.81
N LYS A 97 -5.25 -12.21 1.66
CA LYS A 97 -5.43 -11.49 0.40
C LYS A 97 -5.53 -12.46 -0.77
N VAL A 98 -6.46 -12.21 -1.67
CA VAL A 98 -6.62 -12.98 -2.92
C VAL A 98 -5.30 -12.96 -3.70
N GLU A 99 -4.87 -14.13 -4.16
CA GLU A 99 -3.59 -14.29 -4.84
C GLU A 99 -3.58 -13.65 -6.23
N ARG A 100 -4.72 -13.74 -6.94
CA ARG A 100 -4.89 -13.21 -8.29
C ARG A 100 -6.20 -12.41 -8.45
N PRO A 101 -6.18 -11.29 -9.17
CA PRO A 101 -5.00 -10.58 -9.68
C PRO A 101 -4.13 -10.03 -8.54
N ARG A 102 -2.84 -9.78 -8.80
CA ARG A 102 -1.91 -9.25 -7.78
C ARG A 102 -2.19 -7.78 -7.52
N LEU A 103 -3.02 -7.54 -6.51
CA LEU A 103 -3.43 -6.19 -6.12
C LEU A 103 -2.48 -5.56 -5.08
N PRO A 104 -2.15 -4.26 -5.22
CA PRO A 104 -1.36 -3.53 -4.24
C PRO A 104 -2.14 -3.35 -2.93
N GLY A 105 -1.47 -2.86 -1.88
CA GLY A 105 -2.08 -2.68 -0.57
C GLY A 105 -2.23 -3.97 0.24
N SER A 106 -2.46 -3.80 1.54
CA SER A 106 -2.43 -4.84 2.56
C SER A 106 -3.09 -4.30 3.82
N ALA A 107 -4.05 -5.06 4.36
CA ALA A 107 -4.58 -4.78 5.70
C ALA A 107 -3.48 -4.93 6.75
N ALA A 108 -2.61 -5.94 6.64
CA ALA A 108 -1.51 -6.19 7.57
C ALA A 108 -0.61 -4.97 7.73
N ARG A 109 -0.21 -4.33 6.62
CA ARG A 109 0.62 -3.12 6.65
C ARG A 109 -0.09 -1.93 7.27
N ALA A 110 -1.39 -1.75 6.99
CA ALA A 110 -2.18 -0.69 7.60
C ALA A 110 -2.33 -0.89 9.12
N ILE A 111 -2.52 -2.14 9.56
CA ILE A 111 -2.55 -2.54 10.96
C ILE A 111 -1.20 -2.25 11.63
N GLU A 112 -0.09 -2.70 11.03
CA GLU A 112 1.26 -2.49 11.58
C GLU A 112 1.56 -0.99 11.78
N GLN A 113 1.29 -0.17 10.76
CA GLN A 113 1.50 1.27 10.84
C GLN A 113 0.70 1.90 11.99
N ARG A 114 -0.52 1.40 12.24
CA ARG A 114 -1.37 1.93 13.30
C ARG A 114 -0.91 1.48 14.69
N LEU A 115 -0.46 0.23 14.83
CA LEU A 115 0.15 -0.28 16.07
C LEU A 115 1.44 0.49 16.41
N ARG A 116 2.29 0.77 15.42
CA ARG A 116 3.49 1.62 15.61
C ARG A 116 3.15 3.01 16.14
N ARG A 117 2.10 3.66 15.58
CA ARG A 117 1.66 4.99 16.03
C ARG A 117 1.11 4.98 17.46
N LYS A 118 0.60 3.84 17.94
CA LYS A 118 0.14 3.66 19.32
C LYS A 118 1.27 3.30 20.29
N GLY A 119 2.52 3.16 19.82
CA GLY A 119 3.68 2.89 20.66
C GLY A 119 4.11 1.43 20.74
N CYS A 120 3.48 0.51 20.01
CA CYS A 120 3.92 -0.89 20.03
C CYS A 120 5.28 -1.10 19.33
N ARG A 121 6.08 -2.04 19.84
CA ARG A 121 7.27 -2.57 19.17
C ARG A 121 6.84 -3.67 18.20
N ILE A 122 7.34 -3.65 16.97
CA ILE A 122 6.94 -4.66 15.97
C ILE A 122 7.87 -5.87 16.05
N ALA A 123 7.33 -7.02 16.44
CA ALA A 123 8.07 -8.27 16.61
C ALA A 123 8.46 -8.88 15.26
N HIS A 124 7.59 -8.77 14.26
CA HIS A 124 7.84 -9.24 12.90
C HIS A 124 7.13 -8.33 11.89
N PRO A 125 7.75 -8.03 10.72
CA PRO A 125 7.08 -7.28 9.66
C PRO A 125 5.73 -7.90 9.26
N ALA A 126 4.77 -7.04 8.90
CA ALA A 126 3.43 -7.40 8.46
C ALA A 126 3.42 -8.53 7.42
N GLN A 127 2.65 -9.58 7.69
CA GLN A 127 2.64 -10.79 6.87
C GLN A 127 1.34 -10.95 6.07
N THR A 128 1.45 -11.16 4.76
CA THR A 128 0.30 -11.54 3.92
C THR A 128 0.24 -13.05 3.72
N PHE A 129 -0.96 -13.58 3.87
CA PHE A 129 -1.35 -14.95 3.53
C PHE A 129 -2.31 -14.98 2.35
N ARG A 130 -2.16 -15.97 1.47
CA ARG A 130 -2.83 -16.02 0.17
C ARG A 130 -4.07 -16.90 0.19
N VAL A 131 -5.15 -16.41 -0.43
CA VAL A 131 -6.36 -17.20 -0.72
C VAL A 131 -6.56 -17.30 -2.22
N ARG A 132 -7.06 -18.45 -2.70
CA ARG A 132 -7.27 -18.71 -4.13
C ARG A 132 -8.44 -17.91 -4.72
N GLY A 133 -9.45 -17.64 -3.90
CA GLY A 133 -10.61 -16.80 -4.23
C GLY A 133 -11.12 -16.07 -3.01
N THR A 134 -12.12 -15.19 -3.19
CA THR A 134 -12.71 -14.37 -2.11
C THR A 134 -13.27 -15.21 -0.97
N THR A 135 -13.89 -16.35 -1.29
CA THR A 135 -14.43 -17.32 -0.31
C THR A 135 -13.38 -18.34 0.15
N GLY A 136 -12.17 -18.30 -0.41
CA GLY A 136 -11.12 -19.30 -0.18
C GLY A 136 -11.00 -20.31 -1.33
N PRO A 137 -10.35 -21.46 -1.08
CA PRO A 137 -9.60 -21.79 0.14
C PRO A 137 -8.29 -20.99 0.24
N LEU A 138 -7.57 -21.11 1.37
CA LEU A 138 -6.17 -20.71 1.47
C LEU A 138 -5.32 -21.41 0.40
N SER A 139 -4.30 -20.72 -0.11
CA SER A 139 -3.33 -21.31 -1.02
C SER A 139 -2.51 -22.38 -0.29
N ALA A 140 -1.95 -23.33 -1.06
CA ALA A 140 -1.20 -24.43 -0.47
C ALA A 140 0.02 -23.92 0.31
N GLY A 141 0.27 -24.48 1.49
CA GLY A 141 1.40 -24.12 2.36
C GLY A 141 1.21 -22.87 3.21
N GLU A 142 0.12 -22.10 3.04
CA GLU A 142 -0.10 -20.86 3.79
C GLU A 142 -0.27 -21.09 5.30
N LEU A 143 -0.90 -22.20 5.70
CA LEU A 143 -1.02 -22.57 7.12
C LEU A 143 0.33 -22.91 7.76
N GLY A 144 1.23 -23.61 7.04
CA GLY A 144 2.59 -23.86 7.52
C GLY A 144 3.40 -22.57 7.66
N ARG A 145 3.25 -21.65 6.69
CA ARG A 145 3.84 -20.31 6.78
C ARG A 145 3.29 -19.50 7.95
N ALA A 146 2.01 -19.68 8.29
CA ALA A 146 1.36 -19.02 9.42
C ALA A 146 1.91 -19.52 10.76
N ARG A 147 2.09 -20.83 10.92
CA ARG A 147 2.77 -21.41 12.10
C ARG A 147 4.17 -20.87 12.28
N GLY A 148 5.00 -20.93 11.23
CA GLY A 148 6.37 -20.40 11.30
C GLY A 148 6.42 -18.88 11.53
N PHE A 149 5.39 -18.13 11.13
CA PHE A 149 5.26 -16.72 11.49
C PHE A 149 5.00 -16.53 12.99
N GLY A 150 4.14 -17.37 13.59
CA GLY A 150 3.91 -17.39 15.03
C GLY A 150 5.18 -17.72 15.83
N GLU A 151 5.91 -18.76 15.43
CA GLU A 151 7.17 -19.17 16.06
C GLU A 151 8.18 -18.01 16.10
N ARG A 152 8.42 -17.34 14.96
CA ARG A 152 9.35 -16.20 14.89
C ARG A 152 8.95 -15.03 15.78
N ILE A 153 7.66 -14.80 16.00
CA ILE A 153 7.20 -13.78 16.95
C ILE A 153 7.54 -14.23 18.37
N GLY A 154 7.23 -15.48 18.72
CA GLY A 154 7.51 -16.07 20.03
C GLY A 154 9.00 -16.02 20.38
N GLU A 155 9.87 -16.45 19.46
CA GLU A 155 11.33 -16.36 19.58
C GLU A 155 11.79 -14.93 19.80
N ARG A 156 11.24 -13.97 19.02
CA ARG A 156 11.67 -12.57 19.10
C ARG A 156 11.31 -11.93 20.45
N VAL A 157 10.14 -12.25 20.98
CA VAL A 157 9.65 -11.67 22.23
C VAL A 157 10.33 -12.31 23.44
N THR A 158 10.44 -13.64 23.46
CA THR A 158 11.05 -14.37 24.58
C THR A 158 12.57 -14.27 24.59
N GLY A 159 13.21 -14.23 23.43
CA GLY A 159 14.66 -14.01 23.28
C GLY A 159 15.12 -12.58 23.56
N GLY A 160 14.19 -11.65 23.81
CA GLY A 160 14.48 -10.25 24.16
C GLY A 160 14.72 -9.99 25.65
N THR A 161 14.60 -10.99 26.53
CA THR A 161 14.71 -10.86 28.00
C THR A 161 16.16 -10.93 28.51
N GLN A 162 17.14 -10.55 27.69
CA GLN A 162 18.54 -10.41 28.12
C GLN A 162 18.87 -8.91 28.25
N PRO A 163 19.25 -8.41 29.44
CA PRO A 163 19.63 -7.01 29.60
C PRO A 163 20.99 -6.73 28.94
N ASP A 164 20.98 -5.69 28.10
CA ASP A 164 22.09 -4.85 27.61
C ASP A 164 23.39 -5.51 27.10
N GLN A 165 23.69 -5.27 25.82
CA GLN A 165 25.08 -5.22 25.33
C GLN A 165 25.23 -3.99 24.44
N THR A 166 25.71 -2.91 25.07
CA THR A 166 26.82 -2.06 24.60
C THR A 166 27.28 -2.35 23.17
N LYS A 167 26.87 -1.49 22.25
CA LYS A 167 27.40 -1.43 20.88
C LYS A 167 28.87 -0.99 20.94
N PRO A 168 29.85 -1.84 20.55
CA PRO A 168 31.22 -1.37 20.39
C PRO A 168 31.31 -0.52 19.12
N ASP A 169 32.08 0.55 19.26
CA ASP A 169 32.61 1.37 18.18
C ASP A 169 33.16 0.48 17.04
N GLN A 170 32.63 0.65 15.84
CA GLN A 170 33.17 0.04 14.63
C GLN A 170 33.60 1.15 13.69
N THR A 171 34.87 1.49 13.86
CA THR A 171 35.75 2.05 12.83
C THR A 171 35.60 1.24 11.55
N LYS A 172 35.15 1.93 10.50
CA LYS A 172 34.99 1.43 9.13
C LYS A 172 36.35 1.01 8.55
N PRO A 173 36.57 -0.25 8.15
CA PRO A 173 37.68 -0.59 7.28
C PRO A 173 37.32 -0.23 5.85
N ASP A 174 38.28 0.40 5.21
CA ASP A 174 38.40 0.62 3.77
C ASP A 174 38.13 -0.67 2.99
N GLN A 175 37.14 -0.63 2.10
CA GLN A 175 36.95 -1.64 1.07
C GLN A 175 36.76 -0.91 -0.25
N THR A 176 37.89 -0.83 -0.94
CA THR A 176 38.07 -0.79 -2.39
C THR A 176 36.84 -1.20 -3.19
N GLU A 177 36.42 -0.27 -4.06
CA GLU A 177 35.48 -0.56 -5.13
C GLU A 177 35.99 -1.65 -6.07
N PRO A 178 35.06 -2.35 -6.73
CA PRO A 178 35.14 -2.46 -8.17
C PRO A 178 33.85 -1.97 -8.85
N GLY A 179 33.98 -0.88 -9.60
CA GLY A 179 33.45 -0.75 -10.97
C GLY A 179 31.95 -0.89 -11.22
N GLY A 180 31.30 0.27 -11.40
CA GLY A 180 30.51 0.52 -12.62
C GLY A 180 29.10 -0.09 -12.74
N SER A 181 28.10 0.61 -12.22
CA SER A 181 26.97 1.12 -13.04
C SER A 181 26.16 2.13 -12.22
N GLY A 182 25.97 3.32 -12.79
CA GLY A 182 25.44 4.48 -12.07
C GLY A 182 24.12 4.19 -11.38
N HIS A 183 24.07 4.44 -10.08
CA HIS A 183 22.82 4.57 -9.34
C HIS A 183 22.06 5.77 -9.90
N ARG A 184 21.30 5.57 -10.99
CA ARG A 184 20.13 6.40 -11.27
C ARG A 184 19.33 6.41 -9.97
N THR A 185 19.21 7.57 -9.35
CA THR A 185 18.60 7.72 -8.03
C THR A 185 17.26 6.99 -8.06
N THR A 186 17.00 6.06 -7.13
CA THR A 186 15.82 5.17 -7.10
C THR A 186 14.50 5.90 -7.39
N ARG A 187 14.43 7.18 -7.05
CA ARG A 187 13.32 8.11 -7.30
C ARG A 187 13.07 8.42 -8.78
N HIS A 188 14.11 8.62 -9.59
CA HIS A 188 13.98 8.85 -11.04
C HIS A 188 13.46 7.60 -11.75
N THR A 189 13.96 6.43 -11.35
CA THR A 189 13.49 5.13 -11.87
C THR A 189 12.02 4.90 -11.50
N LEU A 190 11.63 5.18 -10.25
CA LEU A 190 10.23 5.04 -9.82
C LEU A 190 9.28 6.01 -10.55
N LEU A 191 9.67 7.28 -10.73
CA LEU A 191 8.90 8.27 -11.49
C LEU A 191 8.72 7.82 -12.95
N ALA A 192 9.79 7.33 -13.58
CA ALA A 192 9.73 6.85 -14.96
C ALA A 192 8.77 5.66 -15.12
N LEU A 193 8.83 4.69 -14.21
CA LEU A 193 7.98 3.49 -14.25
C LEU A 193 6.50 3.82 -14.03
N LEU A 194 6.18 4.68 -13.06
CA LEU A 194 4.80 5.08 -12.78
C LEU A 194 4.20 5.88 -13.94
N ALA A 195 4.96 6.83 -14.50
CA ALA A 195 4.51 7.63 -15.64
C ALA A 195 4.33 6.74 -16.89
N ALA A 196 5.24 5.80 -17.16
CA ALA A 196 5.11 4.85 -18.26
C ALA A 196 3.87 3.96 -18.12
N LEU A 197 3.59 3.44 -16.92
CA LEU A 197 2.41 2.63 -16.64
C LEU A 197 1.11 3.40 -16.95
N MET A 198 1.04 4.67 -16.52
CA MET A 198 -0.13 5.52 -16.78
C MET A 198 -0.29 5.84 -18.27
N ALA A 199 0.80 6.10 -18.98
CA ALA A 199 0.76 6.32 -20.42
C ALA A 199 0.23 5.09 -21.17
N VAL A 200 0.75 3.90 -20.86
CA VAL A 200 0.29 2.63 -21.48
C VAL A 200 -1.18 2.36 -21.17
N GLY A 201 -1.61 2.54 -19.92
CA GLY A 201 -3.01 2.38 -19.55
C GLY A 201 -3.93 3.36 -20.29
N GLY A 202 -3.50 4.63 -20.43
CA GLY A 202 -4.23 5.64 -21.19
C GLY A 202 -4.33 5.33 -22.69
N VAL A 203 -3.30 4.73 -23.29
CA VAL A 203 -3.38 4.23 -24.68
C VAL A 203 -4.42 3.12 -24.79
N GLY A 204 -4.44 2.16 -23.86
CA GLY A 204 -5.47 1.12 -23.83
C GLY A 204 -6.89 1.69 -23.73
N GLY A 205 -7.08 2.70 -22.89
CA GLY A 205 -8.35 3.43 -22.80
C GLY A 205 -8.74 4.13 -24.11
N ALA A 206 -7.79 4.80 -24.76
CA ALA A 206 -8.03 5.47 -26.04
C ALA A 206 -8.36 4.48 -27.16
N VAL A 207 -7.66 3.34 -27.23
CA VAL A 207 -7.97 2.26 -28.18
C VAL A 207 -9.38 1.72 -27.94
N GLY A 208 -9.77 1.47 -26.69
CA GLY A 208 -11.13 1.02 -26.35
C GLY A 208 -12.20 2.01 -26.81
N LEU A 209 -11.92 3.32 -26.72
CA LEU A 209 -12.80 4.37 -27.22
C LEU A 209 -12.86 4.40 -28.76
N PHE A 210 -11.73 4.27 -29.46
CA PHE A 210 -11.73 4.27 -30.92
C PHE A 210 -12.39 3.03 -31.54
N VAL A 211 -12.22 1.87 -30.89
CA VAL A 211 -12.81 0.60 -31.34
C VAL A 211 -14.31 0.52 -31.03
N GLY A 212 -14.80 1.30 -30.05
CA GLY A 212 -16.23 1.32 -29.70
C GLY A 212 -16.74 -0.01 -29.14
N ALA A 213 -15.88 -0.74 -28.43
CA ALA A 213 -16.20 -2.09 -27.95
C ALA A 213 -17.24 -2.05 -26.81
N PRO A 214 -18.44 -2.62 -26.99
CA PRO A 214 -19.57 -2.45 -26.07
C PRO A 214 -19.38 -3.09 -24.69
N ASP A 215 -18.45 -4.04 -24.55
CA ASP A 215 -18.15 -4.70 -23.27
C ASP A 215 -16.85 -4.21 -22.62
N PHE A 216 -16.07 -3.36 -23.30
CA PHE A 216 -14.71 -3.01 -22.86
C PHE A 216 -14.71 -2.16 -21.58
N PHE A 217 -15.72 -1.31 -21.39
CA PHE A 217 -15.89 -0.49 -20.19
C PHE A 217 -16.91 -1.08 -19.20
N GLY A 218 -17.45 -2.27 -19.49
CA GLY A 218 -18.46 -2.96 -18.68
C GLY A 218 -19.86 -2.96 -19.33
N PRO A 219 -20.87 -3.51 -18.64
CA PRO A 219 -22.22 -3.71 -19.19
C PRO A 219 -22.96 -2.39 -19.50
N ASP A 220 -22.56 -1.26 -18.91
CA ASP A 220 -23.22 0.05 -19.05
C ASP A 220 -22.54 0.97 -20.08
N THR A 221 -21.74 0.42 -21.00
CA THR A 221 -20.93 1.22 -21.96
C THR A 221 -21.78 2.14 -22.85
N ALA A 222 -23.01 1.73 -23.20
CA ALA A 222 -23.93 2.54 -23.99
C ALA A 222 -24.36 3.85 -23.28
N GLU A 223 -24.59 3.79 -21.96
CA GLU A 223 -24.94 4.95 -21.14
C GLU A 223 -23.73 5.88 -20.91
N ILE A 224 -22.52 5.31 -20.90
CA ILE A 224 -21.27 6.07 -20.83
C ILE A 224 -21.06 6.90 -22.11
N TYR A 225 -21.30 6.31 -23.29
CA TYR A 225 -21.11 7.00 -24.57
C TYR A 225 -22.08 8.18 -24.78
N SER A 226 -23.33 8.08 -24.33
CA SER A 226 -24.29 9.20 -24.41
C SER A 226 -23.93 10.37 -23.49
N ARG A 227 -23.05 10.16 -22.51
CA ARG A 227 -22.58 11.20 -21.59
C ARG A 227 -21.23 11.79 -22.00
N LEU A 228 -20.63 11.30 -23.09
CA LEU A 228 -19.39 11.86 -23.60
C LEU A 228 -19.62 13.24 -24.21
N PRO A 229 -18.63 14.15 -24.11
CA PRO A 229 -18.68 15.42 -24.82
C PRO A 229 -18.81 15.17 -26.33
N PHE A 230 -19.76 15.86 -26.96
CA PHE A 230 -20.14 15.70 -28.37
C PHE A 230 -20.64 14.30 -28.74
N GLU A 231 -21.00 13.47 -27.75
CA GLU A 231 -21.43 12.07 -27.93
C GLU A 231 -20.43 11.23 -28.75
N SER A 232 -19.17 11.67 -28.80
CA SER A 232 -18.15 11.10 -29.69
C SER A 232 -17.09 10.36 -28.90
N PRO A 233 -17.03 9.02 -29.00
CA PRO A 233 -15.97 8.24 -28.38
C PRO A 233 -14.60 8.52 -29.01
N GLN A 234 -14.56 8.88 -30.30
CA GLN A 234 -13.30 9.26 -30.97
C GLN A 234 -12.72 10.55 -30.38
N PHE A 235 -13.56 11.55 -30.13
CA PHE A 235 -13.14 12.78 -29.47
C PHE A 235 -12.60 12.51 -28.06
N ALA A 236 -13.31 11.69 -27.27
CA ALA A 236 -12.86 11.31 -25.94
C ALA A 236 -11.51 10.56 -25.97
N GLY A 237 -11.31 9.66 -26.94
CA GLY A 237 -10.06 8.94 -27.14
C GLY A 237 -8.89 9.88 -27.48
N ALA A 238 -9.10 10.82 -28.39
CA ALA A 238 -8.10 11.82 -28.75
C ALA A 238 -7.76 12.75 -27.56
N ALA A 239 -8.77 13.20 -26.82
CA ALA A 239 -8.58 14.04 -25.65
C ALA A 239 -7.79 13.31 -24.54
N LEU A 240 -8.06 12.02 -24.32
CA LEU A 240 -7.30 11.18 -23.37
C LEU A 240 -5.82 11.04 -23.78
N LEU A 241 -5.54 10.85 -25.07
CA LEU A 241 -4.18 10.78 -25.58
C LEU A 241 -3.40 12.07 -25.33
N VAL A 242 -4.02 13.22 -25.60
CA VAL A 242 -3.37 14.53 -25.48
C VAL A 242 -3.22 14.95 -24.02
N ALA A 243 -4.28 14.82 -23.23
CA ALA A 243 -4.29 15.33 -21.86
C ALA A 243 -3.56 14.41 -20.87
N VAL A 244 -3.55 13.10 -21.09
CA VAL A 244 -2.99 12.14 -20.13
C VAL A 244 -1.78 11.41 -20.68
N VAL A 245 -1.93 10.75 -21.84
CA VAL A 245 -0.87 9.87 -22.36
C VAL A 245 0.38 10.65 -22.72
N LEU A 246 0.24 11.76 -23.46
CA LEU A 246 1.38 12.54 -23.92
C LEU A 246 2.19 13.13 -22.74
N PRO A 247 1.61 13.83 -21.74
CA PRO A 247 2.37 14.32 -20.58
C PRO A 247 3.03 13.22 -19.75
N MET A 248 2.38 12.06 -19.61
CA MET A 248 2.93 10.92 -18.87
C MET A 248 4.09 10.25 -19.62
N ALA A 249 3.98 10.09 -20.94
CA ALA A 249 5.05 9.58 -21.78
C ALA A 249 6.28 10.51 -21.77
N VAL A 250 6.06 11.82 -21.89
CA VAL A 250 7.13 12.84 -21.80
C VAL A 250 7.82 12.77 -20.44
N THR A 251 7.05 12.69 -19.35
CA THR A 251 7.60 12.54 -17.99
C THR A 251 8.42 11.27 -17.86
N ALA A 252 7.93 10.14 -18.39
CA ALA A 252 8.64 8.86 -18.34
C ALA A 252 10.00 8.94 -19.03
N VAL A 253 10.05 9.52 -20.24
CA VAL A 253 11.28 9.70 -21.01
C VAL A 253 12.27 10.63 -20.30
N LEU A 254 11.79 11.77 -19.79
CA LEU A 254 12.64 12.74 -19.07
C LEU A 254 13.21 12.16 -17.78
N ALA A 255 12.40 11.42 -17.02
CA ALA A 255 12.82 10.75 -15.80
C ALA A 255 13.82 9.60 -16.08
N TRP A 256 13.57 8.81 -17.14
CA TRP A 256 14.49 7.74 -17.56
C TRP A 256 15.86 8.28 -17.98
N ARG A 257 15.87 9.42 -18.67
CA ARG A 257 17.09 10.14 -19.09
C ARG A 257 17.80 10.88 -17.94
N GLY A 258 17.21 10.92 -16.74
CA GLY A 258 17.78 11.65 -15.60
C GLY A 258 17.82 13.16 -15.81
N SER A 259 16.88 13.72 -16.60
CA SER A 259 16.85 15.16 -16.88
C SER A 259 16.45 15.96 -15.65
N ARG A 260 17.07 17.14 -15.45
CA ARG A 260 16.68 18.11 -14.42
C ARG A 260 15.21 18.55 -14.53
N HIS A 261 14.61 18.48 -15.73
CA HIS A 261 13.22 18.85 -15.96
C HIS A 261 12.22 17.73 -15.62
N ALA A 262 12.69 16.53 -15.25
CA ALA A 262 11.82 15.40 -14.93
C ALA A 262 10.88 15.69 -13.76
N ALA A 263 11.37 16.41 -12.73
CA ALA A 263 10.55 16.81 -11.60
C ALA A 263 9.43 17.78 -12.02
N ALA A 264 9.75 18.83 -12.77
CA ALA A 264 8.75 19.80 -13.24
C ALA A 264 7.71 19.15 -14.18
N ALA A 265 8.17 18.31 -15.11
CA ALA A 265 7.28 17.57 -16.01
C ALA A 265 6.35 16.61 -15.24
N GLY A 266 6.89 15.89 -14.24
CA GLY A 266 6.09 15.00 -13.39
C GLY A 266 5.01 15.73 -12.59
N ALA A 267 5.34 16.88 -11.99
CA ALA A 267 4.36 17.69 -11.26
C ALA A 267 3.25 18.23 -12.18
N ALA A 268 3.61 18.69 -13.38
CA ALA A 268 2.63 19.13 -14.37
C ALA A 268 1.73 17.98 -14.82
N ALA A 269 2.32 16.84 -15.21
CA ALA A 269 1.59 15.67 -15.68
C ALA A 269 0.67 15.08 -14.60
N GLY A 270 1.15 14.97 -13.35
CA GLY A 270 0.33 14.50 -12.23
C GLY A 270 -0.85 15.41 -11.94
N THR A 271 -0.65 16.73 -12.00
CA THR A 271 -1.73 17.73 -11.85
C THR A 271 -2.76 17.64 -12.98
N VAL A 272 -2.30 17.53 -14.23
CA VAL A 272 -3.20 17.35 -15.38
C VAL A 272 -3.99 16.05 -15.25
N LEU A 273 -3.38 14.94 -14.82
CA LEU A 273 -4.08 13.67 -14.59
C LEU A 273 -5.17 13.80 -13.50
N VAL A 274 -4.87 14.46 -12.38
CA VAL A 274 -5.87 14.67 -11.32
C VAL A 274 -7.02 15.54 -11.83
N GLY A 275 -6.71 16.63 -12.54
CA GLY A 275 -7.71 17.49 -13.17
C GLY A 275 -8.56 16.73 -14.20
N TRP A 276 -7.93 15.88 -15.02
CA TRP A 276 -8.61 15.03 -16.00
C TRP A 276 -9.63 14.10 -15.34
N ILE A 277 -9.29 13.47 -14.22
CA ILE A 277 -10.22 12.59 -13.50
C ILE A 277 -11.42 13.38 -12.96
N ILE A 278 -11.21 14.61 -12.46
CA ILE A 278 -12.29 15.48 -12.00
C ILE A 278 -13.23 15.85 -13.15
N VAL A 279 -12.68 16.25 -14.30
CA VAL A 279 -13.47 16.56 -15.50
C VAL A 279 -14.22 15.32 -15.97
N GLN A 280 -13.56 14.17 -16.05
CA GLN A 280 -14.18 12.91 -16.47
C GLN A 280 -15.35 12.52 -15.56
N LEU A 281 -15.21 12.70 -14.24
CA LEU A 281 -16.30 12.45 -13.28
C LEU A 281 -17.48 13.41 -13.47
N ALA A 282 -17.23 14.67 -13.80
CA ALA A 282 -18.28 15.67 -14.03
C ALA A 282 -19.15 15.36 -15.25
N PHE A 283 -18.58 14.76 -16.30
CA PHE A 283 -19.31 14.39 -17.52
C PHE A 283 -19.91 12.98 -17.45
N ILE A 284 -19.12 11.98 -17.07
CA ILE A 284 -19.50 10.58 -17.20
C ILE A 284 -20.33 10.11 -15.99
N GLY A 285 -20.13 10.70 -14.79
CA GLY A 285 -20.89 10.39 -13.58
C GLY A 285 -20.70 8.97 -13.01
N ALA A 286 -19.99 8.09 -13.72
CA ALA A 286 -19.72 6.71 -13.32
C ALA A 286 -18.34 6.61 -12.65
N VAL A 287 -18.32 6.14 -11.40
CA VAL A 287 -17.09 5.86 -10.66
C VAL A 287 -16.64 4.43 -10.98
N PHE A 288 -15.79 4.27 -11.99
CA PHE A 288 -15.13 3.00 -12.23
C PHE A 288 -14.01 2.81 -11.19
N TRP A 289 -13.85 1.62 -10.61
CA TRP A 289 -12.90 1.35 -9.51
C TRP A 289 -11.44 1.71 -9.83
N LEU A 290 -11.09 1.82 -11.11
CA LEU A 290 -9.78 2.23 -11.59
C LEU A 290 -9.51 3.74 -11.41
N GLN A 291 -10.54 4.59 -11.40
CA GLN A 291 -10.39 6.05 -11.36
C GLN A 291 -9.78 6.57 -10.04
N PRO A 292 -10.21 6.09 -8.84
CA PRO A 292 -9.55 6.47 -7.58
C PRO A 292 -8.09 6.00 -7.51
N ALA A 293 -7.75 4.86 -8.13
CA ALA A 293 -6.38 4.37 -8.20
C ALA A 293 -5.50 5.26 -9.09
N CYS A 294 -6.01 5.68 -10.25
CA CYS A 294 -5.33 6.64 -11.13
C CYS A 294 -5.12 8.00 -10.43
N ALA A 295 -6.10 8.49 -9.68
CA ALA A 295 -5.97 9.73 -8.90
C ALA A 295 -4.88 9.61 -7.82
N ALA A 296 -4.84 8.48 -7.10
CA ALA A 296 -3.79 8.21 -6.12
C ALA A 296 -2.39 8.14 -6.77
N VAL A 297 -2.27 7.53 -7.96
CA VAL A 297 -1.01 7.55 -8.72
C VAL A 297 -0.62 8.97 -9.12
N GLY A 298 -1.55 9.80 -9.59
CA GLY A 298 -1.29 11.21 -9.89
C GLY A 298 -0.78 12.01 -8.68
N LEU A 299 -1.36 11.78 -7.50
CA LEU A 299 -0.89 12.39 -6.25
C LEU A 299 0.51 11.92 -5.83
N VAL A 300 0.82 10.63 -6.01
CA VAL A 300 2.16 10.08 -5.74
C VAL A 300 3.20 10.64 -6.71
N VAL A 301 2.86 10.80 -7.99
CA VAL A 301 3.72 11.44 -8.99
C VAL A 301 4.01 12.89 -8.59
N ASN A 302 2.99 13.65 -8.17
CA ASN A 302 3.17 15.01 -7.65
C ASN A 302 4.09 15.06 -6.42
N TYR A 303 3.90 14.14 -5.46
CA TYR A 303 4.74 14.05 -4.27
C TYR A 303 6.21 13.73 -4.60
N LEU A 304 6.47 12.79 -5.52
CA LEU A 304 7.82 12.44 -5.97
C LEU A 304 8.49 13.61 -6.70
N ALA A 305 7.74 14.35 -7.52
CA ALA A 305 8.23 15.54 -8.20
C ALA A 305 8.67 16.64 -7.22
N ILE A 306 7.87 16.92 -6.18
CA ILE A 306 8.18 17.93 -5.15
C ILE A 306 9.42 17.54 -4.34
N THR A 307 9.54 16.26 -3.98
CA THR A 307 10.68 15.76 -3.18
C THR A 307 11.98 15.67 -3.98
N LEU A 308 11.92 15.47 -5.30
CA LEU A 308 13.07 15.61 -6.18
C LEU A 308 13.55 17.07 -6.28
N ASN A 309 12.63 18.05 -6.36
CA ASN A 309 12.99 19.46 -6.48
C ASN A 309 13.67 20.02 -5.22
N ARG A 310 13.31 19.53 -4.03
CA ARG A 310 13.95 19.93 -2.76
C ARG A 310 15.37 19.41 -2.55
N SER A 311 15.86 18.51 -3.39
CA SER A 311 17.23 17.97 -3.30
C SER A 311 18.27 18.88 -3.99
N VAL A 312 17.83 20.03 -4.53
CA VAL A 312 18.65 21.00 -5.28
C VAL A 312 18.70 22.36 -4.55
N GLU A 313 18.68 22.37 -3.21
CA GLU A 313 18.99 23.59 -2.46
C GLU A 313 20.51 23.77 -2.35
N PRO A 314 21.07 24.92 -2.77
CA PRO A 314 22.51 25.15 -2.73
C PRO A 314 23.02 25.15 -1.29
N ALA A 315 24.12 24.43 -1.05
CA ALA A 315 24.80 24.38 0.23
C ALA A 315 24.98 25.80 0.79
N ARG A 316 24.49 26.03 2.03
CA ARG A 316 24.75 27.27 2.77
C ARG A 316 26.27 27.53 2.76
N PRO A 317 26.73 28.72 2.34
CA PRO A 317 28.16 29.02 2.40
C PRO A 317 28.61 28.97 3.86
N LEU A 318 29.59 28.11 4.14
CA LEU A 318 30.27 28.02 5.43
C LEU A 318 30.79 29.42 5.79
N ARG A 319 30.20 30.02 6.83
CA ARG A 319 30.70 31.24 7.45
C ARG A 319 32.14 30.98 7.87
N ARG A 320 33.12 31.52 7.13
CA ARG A 320 34.51 31.59 7.60
C ARG A 320 34.51 32.47 8.85
N SER A 321 34.63 31.83 10.00
CA SER A 321 35.06 32.48 11.24
C SER A 321 36.49 32.98 10.99
N VAL A 322 36.61 34.29 10.77
CA VAL A 322 37.89 34.98 10.87
C VAL A 322 38.18 35.08 12.35
N ALA A 323 39.04 34.17 12.84
CA ALA A 323 39.68 34.34 14.13
C ALA A 323 40.66 35.53 14.01
N SER A 324 40.27 36.68 14.54
CA SER A 324 41.19 37.79 14.78
C SER A 324 42.19 37.34 15.85
N ARG A 325 43.46 37.22 15.46
CA ARG A 325 44.58 37.30 16.40
C ARG A 325 44.88 38.78 16.64
N ARG A 326 45.06 39.10 17.93
CA ARG A 326 45.55 40.33 18.55
C ARG A 326 44.53 41.45 18.74
#